data_AF-A0A9E3WSJ1-F1
#
_entry.id   AF-A0A9E3WSJ1-F1
#
_cell.length_a   1.000
_cell.length_b   1.000
_cell.length_c   1.000
_cell.angle_alpha   90.00
_cell.angle_beta   90.00
_cell.angle_gamma   90.00
#
_symmetry.space_group_name_H-M   'P 1'
#
loop_
_entity.id
_entity.type
_entity.pdbx_description
1 polymer ?
#
loop_
_entity_poly.entity_id
_entity_poly.type
_entity_poly.pdbx_seq_one_letter_code
_entity_poly.pdbx_strand_id
1 'polypeptide(L)'
;MPRLLAKLPEERQQQAQWAVAPQWGVKHEWHMASNFILPFYANMLRLRLPEAAGPADRPTPLSACRYDHGWLGDGATWKTPAPSIAPVAEFQGAAATACWLPDAYTAALWQAFVSHGGPVRIESPKPMKGSNPFVAYPAGKPLEVAVRVADGFGAAKIELFDGDRRLAEVDRTSHTATLEGLKPGIYGIIAAATGDDGRATYSPPHAVAVV
;
A
#
# COMPACT_ATOMS: atom_id res chain seq x y z
N MET A 1 0.56 17.60 12.56
CA MET A 1 0.70 16.19 13.00
C MET A 1 0.28 15.95 14.46
N PRO A 2 0.73 16.72 15.47
CA PRO A 2 0.47 16.39 16.89
C PRO A 2 -1.02 16.25 17.25
N ARG A 3 -1.88 17.15 16.75
CA ARG A 3 -3.33 17.09 16.97
C ARG A 3 -3.98 15.83 16.40
N LEU A 4 -3.51 15.36 15.23
CA LEU A 4 -4.05 14.16 14.58
C LEU A 4 -3.63 12.89 15.33
N LEU A 5 -2.37 12.84 15.79
CA LEU A 5 -1.86 11.73 16.59
C LEU A 5 -2.52 11.63 17.97
N ALA A 6 -2.90 12.77 18.56
CA ALA A 6 -3.64 12.79 19.81
C ALA A 6 -5.05 12.19 19.69
N LYS A 7 -5.65 12.20 18.49
CA LYS A 7 -6.97 11.62 18.24
C LYS A 7 -6.97 10.10 18.14
N LEU A 8 -5.87 9.49 17.70
CA LEU A 8 -5.75 8.03 17.56
C LEU A 8 -6.18 7.26 18.82
N PRO A 9 -5.64 7.58 20.02
CA PRO A 9 -6.09 6.97 21.27
C PRO A 9 -7.57 7.18 21.59
N GLU A 10 -8.10 8.39 21.39
CA GLU A 10 -9.49 8.72 21.72
C GLU A 10 -10.46 7.90 20.86
N GLU A 11 -10.22 7.86 19.55
CA GLU A 11 -11.06 7.14 18.60
C GLU A 11 -10.90 5.62 18.75
N ARG A 12 -9.72 5.14 19.18
CA ARG A 12 -9.49 3.71 19.39
C ARG A 12 -10.33 3.14 20.53
N GLN A 13 -10.67 3.94 21.54
CA GLN A 13 -11.61 3.52 22.60
C GLN A 13 -12.98 3.14 22.05
N GLN A 14 -13.35 3.67 20.89
CA GLN A 14 -14.60 3.38 20.18
C GLN A 14 -14.42 2.33 19.06
N GLN A 15 -13.27 1.65 19.02
CA GLN A 15 -12.90 0.72 17.94
C GLN A 15 -13.01 1.36 16.54
N ALA A 16 -12.76 2.68 16.45
CA ALA A 16 -12.85 3.39 15.19
C ALA A 16 -11.92 2.78 14.13
N GLN A 17 -12.49 2.56 12.95
CA GLN A 17 -11.84 1.93 11.80
C GLN A 17 -11.13 2.97 10.93
N TRP A 18 -10.07 3.56 11.47
CA TRP A 18 -9.34 4.64 10.81
C TRP A 18 -7.82 4.54 10.95
N ALA A 19 -7.14 5.19 10.03
CA ALA A 19 -5.68 5.25 9.95
C ALA A 19 -5.19 6.66 9.68
N VAL A 20 -3.94 6.91 10.06
CA VAL A 20 -3.15 8.06 9.64
C VAL A 20 -2.06 7.56 8.70
N ALA A 21 -1.95 8.14 7.51
CA ALA A 21 -0.93 7.78 6.53
C ALA A 21 -0.17 9.05 6.11
N PRO A 22 0.92 9.43 6.81
CA PRO A 22 1.70 10.59 6.42
C PRO A 22 2.51 10.30 5.16
N GLN A 23 2.57 11.30 4.28
CA GLN A 23 3.55 11.30 3.21
C GLN A 23 4.74 12.18 3.61
N TRP A 24 5.93 11.60 3.59
CA TRP A 24 7.13 12.29 4.06
C TRP A 24 7.72 13.25 3.03
N GLY A 25 8.38 14.31 3.52
CA GLY A 25 9.04 15.31 2.67
C GLY A 25 8.09 16.22 1.90
N VAL A 26 6.79 16.19 2.22
CA VAL A 26 5.74 16.90 1.48
C VAL A 26 4.90 17.76 2.45
N LYS A 27 4.53 18.96 1.99
CA LYS A 27 3.63 19.86 2.73
C LYS A 27 2.18 19.37 2.58
N HIS A 28 1.19 20.19 2.95
CA HIS A 28 -0.21 19.84 2.73
C HIS A 28 -0.58 19.97 1.25
N GLU A 29 -0.35 18.91 0.48
CA GLU A 29 -0.72 18.78 -0.95
C GLU A 29 -1.02 17.32 -1.30
N TRP A 30 -1.58 17.07 -2.50
CA TRP A 30 -1.94 15.73 -2.97
C TRP A 30 -0.73 14.83 -3.26
N HIS A 31 0.33 15.38 -3.87
CA HIS A 31 1.56 14.69 -4.27
C HIS A 31 1.35 13.24 -4.76
N MET A 32 1.70 12.22 -3.96
CA MET A 32 1.59 10.80 -4.31
C MET A 32 0.44 10.09 -3.60
N ALA A 33 -0.43 10.81 -2.88
CA ALA A 33 -1.51 10.22 -2.09
C ALA A 33 -2.46 9.33 -2.91
N SER A 34 -2.71 9.68 -4.18
CA SER A 34 -3.53 8.86 -5.10
C SER A 34 -3.01 7.44 -5.27
N ASN A 35 -1.70 7.22 -5.14
CA ASN A 35 -1.10 5.88 -5.25
C ASN A 35 -1.43 4.96 -4.07
N PHE A 36 -1.86 5.53 -2.94
CA PHE A 36 -2.41 4.77 -1.82
C PHE A 36 -3.95 4.76 -1.86
N ILE A 37 -4.55 5.92 -2.14
CA ILE A 37 -6.00 6.12 -2.06
C ILE A 37 -6.77 5.28 -3.09
N LEU A 38 -6.31 5.21 -4.34
CA LEU A 38 -7.01 4.44 -5.37
C LEU A 38 -7.03 2.93 -5.10
N PRO A 39 -5.89 2.26 -4.85
CA PRO A 39 -5.93 0.83 -4.52
C PRO A 39 -6.64 0.57 -3.18
N PHE A 40 -6.57 1.48 -2.21
CA PHE A 40 -7.40 1.40 -1.00
C PHE A 40 -8.90 1.37 -1.34
N TYR A 41 -9.40 2.33 -2.15
CA TYR A 41 -10.82 2.35 -2.52
C TYR A 41 -11.22 1.13 -3.35
N ALA A 42 -10.39 0.69 -4.29
CA ALA A 42 -10.64 -0.52 -5.06
C ALA A 42 -10.74 -1.76 -4.16
N ASN A 43 -9.86 -1.86 -3.16
CA ASN A 43 -9.91 -2.94 -2.19
C ASN A 43 -11.15 -2.85 -1.29
N MET A 44 -11.53 -1.66 -0.84
CA MET A 44 -12.75 -1.46 -0.06
C MET A 44 -14.02 -1.84 -0.83
N LEU A 45 -14.07 -1.57 -2.13
CA LEU A 45 -15.15 -2.07 -2.99
C LEU A 45 -15.17 -3.60 -3.00
N ARG A 46 -14.00 -4.24 -3.15
CA ARG A 46 -13.88 -5.70 -3.16
C ARG A 46 -14.28 -6.36 -1.83
N LEU A 47 -13.96 -5.72 -0.70
CA LEU A 47 -14.29 -6.22 0.63
C LEU A 47 -15.77 -6.01 0.99
N ARG A 48 -16.40 -4.95 0.46
CA ARG A 48 -17.70 -4.49 0.94
C ARG A 48 -18.84 -4.68 -0.03
N LEU A 49 -18.59 -4.73 -1.33
CA LEU A 49 -19.64 -4.98 -2.31
C LEU A 49 -19.90 -6.49 -2.38
N PRO A 50 -21.14 -6.97 -2.15
CA PRO A 50 -21.45 -8.39 -2.30
C PRO A 50 -21.33 -8.83 -3.76
N GLU A 51 -20.95 -10.09 -4.00
CA GLU A 51 -20.80 -10.64 -5.36
C GLU A 51 -22.13 -10.65 -6.14
N ALA A 52 -23.25 -10.86 -5.44
CA ALA A 52 -24.57 -10.77 -6.01
C ALA A 52 -25.13 -9.35 -5.84
N ALA A 53 -25.55 -8.73 -6.95
CA ALA A 53 -26.27 -7.48 -6.91
C ALA A 53 -27.56 -7.63 -6.09
N GLY A 54 -27.83 -6.66 -5.21
CA GLY A 54 -29.11 -6.58 -4.53
C GLY A 54 -30.25 -6.32 -5.51
N PRO A 55 -31.51 -6.37 -5.05
CA PRO A 55 -32.67 -6.01 -5.87
C PRO A 55 -32.53 -4.62 -6.49
N ALA A 56 -32.89 -4.46 -7.77
CA ALA A 56 -32.68 -3.23 -8.52
C ALA A 56 -33.50 -2.02 -8.02
N ASP A 57 -34.50 -2.26 -7.18
CA ASP A 57 -35.39 -1.25 -6.59
C ASP A 57 -34.84 -0.63 -5.30
N ARG A 58 -33.68 -1.08 -4.81
CA ARG A 58 -33.05 -0.53 -3.60
C ARG A 58 -31.52 -0.55 -3.64
N PRO A 59 -30.83 0.32 -2.88
CA PRO A 59 -29.38 0.26 -2.74
C PRO A 59 -28.93 -1.11 -2.25
N THR A 60 -27.85 -1.64 -2.84
CA THR A 60 -27.22 -2.87 -2.38
C THR A 60 -26.60 -2.64 -0.99
N PRO A 61 -27.00 -3.40 0.05
CA PRO A 61 -26.36 -3.30 1.36
C PRO A 61 -24.89 -3.71 1.28
N LEU A 62 -24.01 -2.89 1.84
CA LEU A 62 -22.58 -3.18 1.90
C LEU A 62 -22.25 -4.09 3.08
N SER A 63 -21.30 -5.01 2.89
CA SER A 63 -20.73 -5.80 3.98
C SER A 63 -20.07 -4.89 5.03
N ALA A 64 -20.22 -5.26 6.29
CA ALA A 64 -19.59 -4.58 7.41
C ALA A 64 -18.07 -4.81 7.39
N CYS A 65 -17.31 -3.77 7.68
CA CYS A 65 -15.91 -3.92 8.04
C CYS A 65 -15.82 -4.43 9.47
N ARG A 66 -15.13 -5.55 9.67
CA ARG A 66 -14.97 -6.16 10.99
C ARG A 66 -13.65 -5.71 11.59
N TYR A 67 -13.69 -5.09 12.76
CA TYR A 67 -12.49 -4.56 13.41
C TYR A 67 -11.46 -5.67 13.69
N ASP A 68 -11.92 -6.81 14.22
CA ASP A 68 -11.12 -7.97 14.61
C ASP A 68 -10.45 -8.70 13.45
N HIS A 69 -10.96 -8.53 12.23
CA HIS A 69 -10.35 -9.04 11.00
C HIS A 69 -9.32 -8.08 10.39
N GLY A 70 -9.23 -6.87 10.93
CA GLY A 70 -8.33 -5.85 10.42
C GLY A 70 -6.87 -6.07 10.84
N TRP A 71 -6.06 -5.12 10.42
CA TRP A 71 -4.64 -5.03 10.68
C TRP A 71 -4.33 -3.73 11.42
N LEU A 72 -3.23 -3.73 12.16
CA LEU A 72 -2.72 -2.57 12.87
C LEU A 72 -1.35 -2.18 12.32
N GLY A 73 -1.21 -0.91 11.93
CA GLY A 73 0.05 -0.28 11.57
C GLY A 73 0.60 0.55 12.72
N ASP A 74 1.85 0.27 13.12
CA ASP A 74 2.48 0.93 14.25
C ASP A 74 3.06 2.30 13.85
N GLY A 75 2.36 3.37 14.22
CA GLY A 75 2.81 4.75 14.02
C GLY A 75 4.12 5.09 14.74
N ALA A 76 4.57 4.34 15.74
CA ALA A 76 5.87 4.54 16.36
C ALA A 76 7.04 4.19 15.41
N THR A 77 6.78 3.31 14.44
CA THR A 77 7.81 2.75 13.55
C THR A 77 7.84 3.37 12.15
N TRP A 78 6.92 4.30 11.83
CA TRP A 78 6.81 4.90 10.50
C TRP A 78 8.01 5.74 10.04
N LYS A 79 8.97 6.04 10.93
CA LYS A 79 10.25 6.70 10.60
C LYS A 79 11.34 5.69 10.25
N THR A 80 10.95 4.53 9.75
CA THR A 80 11.83 3.47 9.30
C THR A 80 11.51 3.11 7.84
N PRO A 81 12.42 2.43 7.14
CA PRO A 81 12.17 1.93 5.78
C PRO A 81 11.14 0.79 5.69
N ALA A 82 10.73 0.22 6.83
CA ALA A 82 9.79 -0.89 6.94
C ALA A 82 8.99 -0.80 8.25
N PRO A 83 7.97 0.09 8.33
CA PRO A 83 7.10 0.24 9.49
C PRO A 83 6.42 -1.09 9.87
N SER A 84 6.22 -1.35 11.15
CA SER A 84 5.59 -2.59 11.62
C SER A 84 4.09 -2.61 11.34
N ILE A 85 3.60 -3.74 10.83
CA ILE A 85 2.19 -4.06 10.66
C ILE A 85 1.94 -5.48 11.18
N ALA A 86 0.75 -5.74 11.72
CA ALA A 86 0.31 -7.10 12.06
C ALA A 86 -1.22 -7.19 12.06
N PRO A 87 -1.81 -8.39 11.95
CA PRO A 87 -3.22 -8.60 12.25
C PRO A 87 -3.56 -8.09 13.65
N VAL A 88 -4.80 -7.61 13.87
CA VAL A 88 -5.25 -7.12 15.19
C VAL A 88 -4.97 -8.14 16.31
N ALA A 89 -5.17 -9.44 16.04
CA ALA A 89 -4.97 -10.50 17.02
C ALA A 89 -3.49 -10.77 17.38
N GLU A 90 -2.55 -10.38 16.52
CA GLU A 90 -1.12 -10.68 16.66
C GLU A 90 -0.28 -9.44 16.97
N PHE A 91 -0.88 -8.25 16.96
CA PHE A 91 -0.19 -6.99 17.13
C PHE A 91 0.38 -6.82 18.53
N GLN A 92 1.70 -6.75 18.62
CA GLN A 92 2.45 -6.62 19.87
C GLN A 92 2.72 -5.15 20.29
N GLY A 93 2.43 -4.19 19.41
CA GLY A 93 2.63 -2.77 19.68
C GLY A 93 1.52 -2.14 20.52
N ALA A 94 1.58 -0.82 20.70
CA ALA A 94 0.55 -0.08 21.41
C ALA A 94 -0.72 0.09 20.54
N ALA A 95 -1.66 -0.85 20.64
CA ALA A 95 -2.89 -0.87 19.84
C ALA A 95 -3.72 0.44 19.97
N ALA A 96 -3.66 1.09 21.14
CA ALA A 96 -4.29 2.39 21.39
C ALA A 96 -3.88 3.48 20.39
N THR A 97 -2.64 3.45 19.91
CA THR A 97 -2.06 4.46 19.01
C THR A 97 -1.83 3.95 17.59
N ALA A 98 -2.19 2.70 17.30
CA ALA A 98 -1.98 2.08 16.01
C ALA A 98 -3.02 2.53 14.97
N CYS A 99 -2.65 2.55 13.70
CA CYS A 99 -3.55 2.79 12.58
C CYS A 99 -4.34 1.52 12.27
N TRP A 100 -5.67 1.58 12.16
CA TRP A 100 -6.47 0.42 11.74
C TRP A 100 -6.56 0.34 10.23
N LEU A 101 -6.37 -0.85 9.68
CA LEU A 101 -6.36 -1.12 8.25
C LEU A 101 -7.30 -2.31 7.98
N PRO A 102 -8.11 -2.30 6.91
CA PRO A 102 -9.15 -3.31 6.69
C PRO A 102 -8.66 -4.75 6.57
N ASP A 103 -7.48 -4.95 5.98
CA ASP A 103 -6.91 -6.25 5.66
C ASP A 103 -5.39 -6.15 5.42
N ALA A 104 -4.77 -7.31 5.14
CA ALA A 104 -3.33 -7.43 4.87
C ALA A 104 -2.90 -6.60 3.65
N TYR A 105 -3.71 -6.60 2.59
CA TYR A 105 -3.49 -5.82 1.38
C TYR A 105 -3.32 -4.33 1.68
N THR A 106 -4.30 -3.75 2.39
CA THR A 106 -4.25 -2.34 2.76
C THR A 106 -3.12 -2.07 3.76
N ALA A 107 -2.82 -3.03 4.64
CA ALA A 107 -1.72 -2.91 5.59
C ALA A 107 -0.35 -2.82 4.90
N ALA A 108 -0.11 -3.64 3.88
CA ALA A 108 1.11 -3.59 3.08
C ALA A 108 1.22 -2.27 2.30
N LEU A 109 0.12 -1.78 1.70
CA LEU A 109 0.09 -0.46 1.06
C LEU A 109 0.42 0.67 2.04
N TRP A 110 -0.15 0.63 3.23
CA TRP A 110 0.13 1.61 4.27
C TRP A 110 1.59 1.56 4.70
N GLN A 111 2.13 0.36 4.97
CA GLN A 111 3.53 0.16 5.33
C GLN A 111 4.46 0.78 4.29
N ALA A 112 4.24 0.46 3.02
CA ALA A 112 5.02 1.01 1.91
C ALA A 112 4.86 2.54 1.78
N PHE A 113 3.64 3.07 1.92
CA PHE A 113 3.36 4.49 1.77
C PHE A 113 3.98 5.35 2.86
N VAL A 114 3.89 4.89 4.12
CA VAL A 114 4.41 5.63 5.28
C VAL A 114 5.86 5.31 5.59
N SER A 115 6.52 4.44 4.81
CA SER A 115 7.95 4.16 4.94
C SER A 115 8.77 5.44 4.72
N HIS A 116 9.77 5.67 5.57
CA HIS A 116 10.65 6.83 5.48
C HIS A 116 12.06 6.42 5.06
N GLY A 117 12.63 7.12 4.08
CA GLY A 117 14.04 7.00 3.75
C GLY A 117 14.47 5.69 3.08
N GLY A 118 13.54 4.88 2.56
CA GLY A 118 13.89 3.65 1.84
C GLY A 118 14.71 3.93 0.56
N PRO A 119 15.69 3.09 0.19
CA PRO A 119 16.54 3.26 -0.99
C PRO A 119 15.93 2.77 -2.31
N VAL A 120 14.81 2.04 -2.29
CA VAL A 120 14.19 1.48 -3.50
C VAL A 120 13.04 2.34 -4.02
N ARG A 121 12.95 2.52 -5.34
CA ARG A 121 11.88 3.28 -6.03
C ARG A 121 11.43 2.52 -7.27
N ILE A 122 10.16 2.65 -7.61
CA ILE A 122 9.66 2.29 -8.95
C ILE A 122 9.82 3.53 -9.85
N GLU A 123 10.38 3.34 -11.04
CA GLU A 123 10.59 4.40 -12.04
C GLU A 123 9.59 4.34 -13.18
N SER A 124 9.14 3.13 -13.50
CA SER A 124 8.11 2.84 -14.49
C SER A 124 7.25 1.69 -13.96
N PRO A 125 5.91 1.74 -14.05
CA PRO A 125 5.11 2.89 -14.53
C PRO A 125 5.31 4.13 -13.65
N LYS A 126 5.01 5.33 -14.17
CA LYS A 126 5.16 6.56 -13.37
C LYS A 126 4.09 6.60 -12.28
N PRO A 127 4.42 7.06 -11.05
CA PRO A 127 3.42 7.22 -10.01
C PRO A 127 2.44 8.33 -10.39
N MET A 128 1.22 8.25 -9.86
CA MET A 128 0.27 9.36 -9.91
C MET A 128 0.79 10.50 -9.03
N LYS A 129 1.37 11.52 -9.66
CA LYS A 129 1.98 12.67 -8.98
C LYS A 129 1.97 13.91 -9.87
N GLY A 130 1.47 15.02 -9.34
CA GLY A 130 1.49 16.31 -10.03
C GLY A 130 0.83 16.24 -11.41
N SER A 131 1.59 16.51 -12.46
CA SER A 131 1.13 16.49 -13.86
C SER A 131 1.28 15.13 -14.55
N ASN A 132 1.70 14.07 -13.85
CA ASN A 132 1.77 12.74 -14.46
C ASN A 132 0.35 12.30 -14.88
N PRO A 133 0.13 11.92 -16.15
CA PRO A 133 -1.18 11.51 -16.61
C PRO A 133 -1.60 10.21 -15.91
N PHE A 134 -2.91 10.05 -15.70
CA PHE A 134 -3.45 8.73 -15.41
C PHE A 134 -3.33 7.86 -16.67
N VAL A 135 -2.65 6.73 -16.54
CA VAL A 135 -2.44 5.78 -17.64
C VAL A 135 -3.16 4.49 -17.29
N ALA A 136 -4.03 4.05 -18.19
CA ALA A 136 -4.65 2.74 -18.14
C ALA A 136 -3.86 1.78 -19.04
N TYR A 137 -3.51 0.62 -18.50
CA TYR A 137 -2.77 -0.42 -19.19
C TYR A 137 -3.73 -1.52 -19.67
N PRO A 138 -3.53 -2.10 -20.85
CA PRO A 138 -4.43 -3.13 -21.37
C PRO A 138 -4.33 -4.44 -20.59
N ALA A 139 -5.47 -5.02 -20.23
CA ALA A 139 -5.55 -6.31 -19.55
C ALA A 139 -4.92 -7.44 -20.38
N GLY A 140 -4.26 -8.37 -19.68
CA GLY A 140 -3.59 -9.52 -20.29
C GLY A 140 -2.36 -9.18 -21.13
N LYS A 141 -1.93 -7.92 -21.22
CA LYS A 141 -0.67 -7.54 -21.85
C LYS A 141 0.46 -7.48 -20.81
N PRO A 142 1.70 -7.81 -21.20
CA PRO A 142 2.86 -7.63 -20.34
C PRO A 142 3.00 -6.17 -19.91
N LEU A 143 3.23 -5.95 -18.62
CA LEU A 143 3.58 -4.64 -18.06
C LEU A 143 5.02 -4.70 -17.52
N GLU A 144 5.93 -3.97 -18.15
CA GLU A 144 7.28 -3.80 -17.62
C GLU A 144 7.28 -2.83 -16.44
N VAL A 145 7.93 -3.24 -15.35
CA VAL A 145 8.18 -2.43 -14.17
C VAL A 145 9.69 -2.24 -14.03
N ALA A 146 10.13 -1.00 -14.02
CA ALA A 146 11.52 -0.62 -13.80
C ALA A 146 11.69 -0.09 -12.39
N VAL A 147 12.74 -0.52 -11.70
CA VAL A 147 13.06 -0.08 -10.34
C VAL A 147 14.42 0.59 -10.29
N ARG A 148 14.58 1.53 -9.37
CA ARG A 148 15.88 2.10 -8.98
C ARG A 148 16.18 1.72 -7.55
N VAL A 149 17.42 1.31 -7.32
CA VAL A 149 18.00 1.16 -5.99
C VAL A 149 19.04 2.27 -5.82
N ALA A 150 18.99 2.99 -4.70
CA ALA A 150 19.97 4.03 -4.40
C ALA A 150 21.38 3.45 -4.27
N ASP A 151 22.37 4.21 -4.73
CA ASP A 151 23.78 3.83 -4.65
C ASP A 151 24.19 3.49 -3.21
N GLY A 152 25.01 2.45 -3.06
CA GLY A 152 25.49 1.98 -1.75
C GLY A 152 24.52 1.10 -0.97
N PHE A 153 23.30 0.87 -1.45
CA PHE A 153 22.41 -0.16 -0.89
C PHE A 153 22.63 -1.49 -1.60
N GLY A 154 23.28 -2.44 -0.93
CA GLY A 154 23.40 -3.84 -1.37
C GLY A 154 22.07 -4.57 -1.23
N ALA A 155 21.22 -4.50 -2.27
CA ALA A 155 19.98 -5.26 -2.32
C ALA A 155 20.27 -6.70 -2.75
N ALA A 156 20.16 -7.68 -1.84
CA ALA A 156 20.28 -9.10 -2.15
C ALA A 156 19.14 -9.59 -3.07
N LYS A 157 17.93 -9.08 -2.85
CA LYS A 157 16.72 -9.43 -3.60
C LYS A 157 15.82 -8.22 -3.77
N ILE A 158 15.11 -8.15 -4.90
CA ILE A 158 14.07 -7.15 -5.12
C ILE A 158 12.84 -7.86 -5.71
N GLU A 159 11.69 -7.65 -5.09
CA GLU A 159 10.42 -8.26 -5.47
C GLU A 159 9.34 -7.20 -5.66
N LEU A 160 8.41 -7.48 -6.56
CA LEU A 160 7.24 -6.66 -6.80
C LEU A 160 6.01 -7.31 -6.18
N PHE A 161 5.19 -6.49 -5.52
CA PHE A 161 3.96 -6.89 -4.87
C PHE A 161 2.81 -6.01 -5.35
N ASP A 162 1.60 -6.55 -5.33
CA ASP A 162 0.34 -5.80 -5.29
C ASP A 162 -0.22 -5.91 -3.87
N GLY A 163 -0.04 -4.85 -3.08
CA GLY A 163 -0.27 -4.92 -1.64
C GLY A 163 0.57 -6.03 -0.98
N ASP A 164 -0.09 -7.04 -0.43
CA ASP A 164 0.50 -8.20 0.25
C ASP A 164 0.79 -9.40 -0.68
N ARG A 165 0.37 -9.33 -1.95
CA ARG A 165 0.52 -10.42 -2.91
C ARG A 165 1.76 -10.22 -3.78
N ARG A 166 2.70 -11.17 -3.74
CA ARG A 166 3.86 -11.19 -4.64
C ARG A 166 3.43 -11.37 -6.09
N LEU A 167 4.01 -10.56 -6.99
CA LEU A 167 3.78 -10.62 -8.43
C LEU A 167 4.99 -11.20 -9.17
N ALA A 168 6.19 -10.67 -8.91
CA ALA A 168 7.39 -11.02 -9.65
C ALA A 168 8.66 -10.74 -8.84
N GLU A 169 9.77 -11.32 -9.29
CA GLU A 169 11.11 -10.89 -8.89
C GLU A 169 11.66 -9.92 -9.94
N VAL A 170 12.45 -8.94 -9.50
CA VAL A 170 13.15 -8.04 -10.40
C VAL A 170 14.52 -8.62 -10.76
N ASP A 171 14.83 -8.63 -12.05
CA ASP A 171 16.18 -8.93 -12.53
C ASP A 171 17.13 -7.82 -12.06
N ARG A 172 18.12 -8.19 -11.25
CA ARG A 172 19.07 -7.24 -10.65
C ARG A 172 20.10 -6.67 -11.64
N THR A 173 20.23 -7.25 -12.83
CA THR A 173 21.12 -6.79 -13.91
C THR A 173 20.44 -5.70 -14.73
N SER A 174 19.20 -5.93 -15.15
CA SER A 174 18.42 -4.93 -15.91
C SER A 174 17.66 -3.95 -15.03
N HIS A 175 17.48 -4.27 -13.74
CA HIS A 175 16.58 -3.59 -12.81
C HIS A 175 15.13 -3.52 -13.30
N THR A 176 14.69 -4.56 -14.00
CA THR A 176 13.31 -4.67 -14.52
C THR A 176 12.66 -6.00 -14.17
N ALA A 177 11.33 -6.01 -14.16
CA ALA A 177 10.51 -7.22 -14.14
C ALA A 177 9.33 -7.03 -15.11
N THR A 178 8.85 -8.12 -15.68
CA THR A 178 7.64 -8.13 -16.51
C THR A 178 6.49 -8.76 -15.72
N LEU A 179 5.41 -8.01 -15.54
CA LEU A 179 4.17 -8.49 -14.95
C LEU A 179 3.27 -9.03 -16.05
N GLU A 180 2.98 -10.33 -16.00
CA GLU A 180 2.18 -11.02 -17.01
C GLU A 180 0.75 -11.27 -16.52
N GLY A 181 -0.20 -11.33 -17.45
CA GLY A 181 -1.56 -11.81 -17.17
C GLY A 181 -2.36 -10.95 -16.19
N LEU A 182 -2.05 -9.65 -16.07
CA LEU A 182 -2.81 -8.74 -15.20
C LEU A 182 -4.27 -8.66 -15.66
N LYS A 183 -5.19 -8.92 -14.73
CA LYS A 183 -6.64 -8.78 -14.94
C LYS A 183 -7.06 -7.32 -14.81
N PRO A 184 -8.22 -6.92 -15.35
CA PRO A 184 -8.77 -5.59 -15.10
C PRO A 184 -8.88 -5.28 -13.60
N GLY A 185 -8.48 -4.08 -13.20
CA GLY A 185 -8.45 -3.66 -11.79
C GLY A 185 -7.46 -2.54 -11.50
N ILE A 186 -7.47 -2.06 -10.26
CA ILE A 186 -6.47 -1.12 -9.75
C ILE A 186 -5.51 -1.88 -8.84
N TYR A 187 -4.24 -1.83 -9.16
CA TYR A 187 -3.15 -2.47 -8.41
C TYR A 187 -2.38 -1.40 -7.63
N GLY A 188 -1.93 -1.74 -6.44
CA GLY A 188 -1.01 -0.92 -5.64
C GLY A 188 0.37 -1.55 -5.65
N ILE A 189 1.15 -1.25 -6.68
CA ILE A 189 2.44 -1.91 -6.91
C ILE A 189 3.49 -1.37 -5.94
N ILE A 190 4.16 -2.27 -5.22
CA ILE A 190 5.23 -1.98 -4.27
C ILE A 190 6.47 -2.76 -4.71
N ALA A 191 7.63 -2.11 -4.72
CA ALA A 191 8.92 -2.80 -4.76
C ALA A 191 9.42 -3.00 -3.33
N ALA A 192 9.67 -4.25 -2.94
CA ALA A 192 10.33 -4.61 -1.69
C ALA A 192 11.76 -5.05 -2.01
N ALA A 193 12.75 -4.39 -1.43
CA ALA A 193 14.14 -4.80 -1.51
C ALA A 193 14.57 -5.39 -0.17
N THR A 194 15.26 -6.52 -0.20
CA THR A 194 15.92 -7.13 0.95
C THR A 194 17.40 -6.80 0.88
N GLY A 195 17.93 -6.10 1.88
CA GLY A 195 19.36 -5.81 1.99
C GLY A 195 20.18 -7.06 2.27
N ASP A 196 21.49 -7.00 2.08
CA ASP A 196 22.43 -8.08 2.43
C ASP A 196 22.39 -8.44 3.94
N ASP A 197 21.91 -7.53 4.78
CA ASP A 197 21.67 -7.73 6.22
C ASP A 197 20.31 -8.38 6.54
N GLY A 198 19.55 -8.77 5.51
CA GLY A 198 18.24 -9.41 5.62
C GLY A 198 17.09 -8.45 5.91
N ARG A 199 17.33 -7.15 6.08
CA ARG A 199 16.26 -6.18 6.35
C ARG A 199 15.53 -5.78 5.08
N ALA A 200 14.20 -5.74 5.17
CA ALA A 200 13.35 -5.27 4.08
C ALA A 200 13.27 -3.73 4.07
N THR A 201 13.10 -3.18 2.87
CA THR A 201 12.71 -1.79 2.63
C THR A 201 11.73 -1.74 1.46
N TYR A 202 10.85 -0.73 1.49
CA TYR A 202 9.80 -0.60 0.48
C TYR A 202 9.94 0.69 -0.33
N SER A 203 9.47 0.64 -1.57
CA SER A 203 9.14 1.84 -2.34
C SER A 203 7.78 2.37 -1.89
N PRO A 204 7.49 3.67 -2.09
CA PRO A 204 6.10 4.12 -2.06
C PRO A 204 5.26 3.32 -3.08
N PRO A 205 3.98 3.05 -2.80
CA PRO A 205 3.11 2.33 -3.74
C PRO A 205 2.92 3.14 -5.02
N HIS A 206 2.65 2.45 -6.13
CA HIS A 206 2.29 3.02 -7.42
C HIS A 206 0.93 2.47 -7.85
N ALA A 207 -0.06 3.34 -7.97
CA ALA A 207 -1.37 2.91 -8.47
C ALA A 207 -1.28 2.65 -9.97
N VAL A 208 -1.65 1.43 -10.38
CA VAL A 208 -1.66 1.01 -11.78
C VAL A 208 -3.07 0.56 -12.13
N ALA A 209 -3.68 1.21 -13.11
CA ALA A 209 -4.98 0.82 -13.64
C ALA A 209 -4.81 -0.12 -14.82
N VAL A 210 -5.46 -1.27 -14.78
CA VAL A 210 -5.51 -2.25 -15.86
C VAL A 210 -6.96 -2.34 -16.34
N VAL A 211 -7.18 -2.24 -17.65
CA VAL A 211 -8.53 -2.19 -18.27
C VAL A 211 -8.64 -3.10 -19.48
#